data_AF-A0A2G8SV18-F1
#
_entry.id   AF-A0A2G8SV18-F1
#
_cell.length_a   1.000
_cell.length_b   1.000
_cell.length_c   1.000
_cell.angle_alpha   90.00
_cell.angle_beta   90.00
_cell.angle_gamma   90.00
#
_symmetry.space_group_name_H-M   'P 1'
#
loop_
_entity.id
_entity.type
_entity.pdbx_description
1 polymer ?
#
loop_
_entity_poly.entity_id
_entity_poly.type
_entity_poly.pdbx_seq_one_letter_code
_entity_poly.pdbx_strand_id
1 'polypeptide(L)'
;MPVPWEALIPFGLVTIMFGATGTLLNTSKRLQNQGKPVRYNVDAWDDMMMDRDKRLTGHKRGQQAEPHAPEDFETNSVWYTERAS
;
A
#
# COMPACT_ATOMS: atom_id res chain seq x y z
N MET A 1 -9.58 47.56 -9.13
CA MET A 1 -8.62 46.94 -10.06
C MET A 1 -9.04 45.49 -10.26
N PRO A 2 -9.27 45.01 -11.50
CA PRO A 2 -9.58 43.61 -11.76
C PRO A 2 -8.41 42.72 -11.34
N VAL A 3 -8.69 41.47 -10.95
CA VAL A 3 -7.67 40.50 -10.54
C VAL A 3 -6.75 40.18 -11.73
N PRO A 4 -5.42 40.20 -11.56
CA PRO A 4 -4.48 39.84 -12.63
C PRO A 4 -4.50 38.32 -12.85
N TRP A 5 -5.38 37.84 -13.72
CA TRP A 5 -5.63 36.41 -13.94
C TRP A 5 -4.45 35.70 -14.60
N GLU A 6 -3.64 36.40 -15.39
CA GLU A 6 -2.42 35.89 -16.01
C GLU A 6 -1.40 35.47 -14.95
N ALA A 7 -1.34 36.18 -13.83
CA ALA A 7 -0.49 35.83 -12.70
C ALA A 7 -0.97 34.57 -11.96
N LEU A 8 -2.22 34.13 -12.15
CA LEU A 8 -2.78 32.92 -11.54
C LEU A 8 -2.56 31.66 -12.39
N ILE A 9 -2.23 31.80 -13.68
CA ILE A 9 -2.00 30.65 -14.57
C ILE A 9 -0.91 29.71 -14.03
N PRO A 10 0.27 30.19 -13.58
CA PRO A 10 1.30 29.30 -13.04
C PRO A 10 0.83 28.56 -11.79
N PHE A 11 0.10 29.23 -10.89
CA PHE A 11 -0.45 28.60 -9.68
C PHE A 11 -1.52 27.56 -10.01
N GLY A 12 -2.36 27.81 -11.01
CA GLY A 12 -3.36 26.87 -11.50
C GLY A 12 -2.70 25.60 -12.07
N LEU A 13 -1.67 25.76 -12.92
CA LEU A 13 -0.91 24.65 -13.47
C LEU A 13 -0.27 23.80 -12.38
N VAL A 14 0.42 24.43 -11.43
CA VAL A 14 1.06 23.74 -10.30
C VAL A 14 0.02 22.96 -9.49
N THR A 15 -1.12 23.58 -9.18
CA THR A 15 -2.20 22.94 -8.41
C THR A 15 -2.76 21.70 -9.14
N ILE A 16 -2.98 21.81 -10.45
CA ILE A 16 -3.46 20.69 -11.27
C ILE A 16 -2.41 19.57 -11.32
N MET A 17 -1.13 19.90 -11.50
CA MET A 17 -0.07 18.90 -11.54
C MET A 17 0.09 18.15 -10.21
N PHE A 18 0.02 18.85 -9.09
CA PHE A 18 0.03 18.22 -7.76
C PHE A 18 -1.22 17.36 -7.53
N GLY A 19 -2.40 17.85 -7.91
CA GLY A 19 -3.66 17.09 -7.82
C GLY A 19 -3.63 15.82 -8.68
N ALA A 20 -3.19 15.92 -9.93
CA ALA A 20 -3.04 14.79 -10.83
C ALA A 20 -2.04 13.76 -10.30
N THR A 21 -0.88 14.21 -9.82
CA THR A 21 0.14 13.31 -9.27
C THR A 21 -0.36 12.61 -8.01
N GLY A 22 -0.97 13.33 -7.07
CA GLY A 22 -1.49 12.76 -5.82
C GLY A 22 -2.61 11.74 -6.06
N THR A 23 -3.55 12.03 -6.96
CA THR A 23 -4.63 11.11 -7.32
C THR A 23 -4.12 9.86 -8.03
N LEU A 24 -3.16 10.01 -8.95
CA LEU A 24 -2.56 8.89 -9.66
C LEU A 24 -1.77 7.97 -8.71
N LEU A 25 -0.96 8.54 -7.81
CA LEU A 25 -0.21 7.77 -6.82
C LEU A 25 -1.14 7.02 -5.86
N ASN A 26 -2.18 7.68 -5.34
CA ASN A 26 -3.15 7.05 -4.45
C ASN A 26 -3.88 5.89 -5.15
N THR A 27 -4.31 6.11 -6.40
CA THR A 27 -5.01 5.09 -7.19
C THR A 27 -4.11 3.90 -7.49
N SER A 28 -2.88 4.15 -7.94
CA SER A 28 -1.87 3.11 -8.19
C SER A 28 -1.60 2.26 -6.95
N LYS A 29 -1.39 2.90 -5.79
CA LYS A 29 -1.16 2.19 -4.53
C LYS A 29 -2.38 1.38 -4.09
N ARG A 30 -3.60 1.89 -4.28
CA ARG A 30 -4.82 1.14 -4.01
C ARG A 30 -4.96 -0.08 -4.90
N LEU A 31 -4.68 0.04 -6.20
CA LEU A 31 -4.73 -1.10 -7.13
C LEU A 31 -3.73 -2.20 -6.74
N GLN A 32 -2.51 -1.85 -6.36
CA GLN A 32 -1.51 -2.80 -5.85
C GLN A 32 -1.94 -3.48 -4.54
N ASN A 33 -2.74 -2.80 -3.73
CA ASN A 33 -3.26 -3.30 -2.46
C ASN A 33 -4.65 -3.98 -2.57
N GLN A 34 -5.02 -4.50 -3.76
CA GLN A 34 -6.34 -5.12 -3.99
C GLN A 34 -7.51 -4.17 -3.69
N GLY A 35 -7.35 -2.88 -4.00
CA GLY A 35 -8.34 -1.83 -3.73
C GLY A 35 -8.32 -1.28 -2.30
N LYS A 36 -7.55 -1.88 -1.38
CA LYS A 36 -7.46 -1.45 0.01
C LYS A 36 -6.54 -0.23 0.16
N PRO A 37 -6.79 0.66 1.15
CA PRO A 37 -5.89 1.76 1.44
C PRO A 37 -4.52 1.27 1.94
N VAL A 38 -3.49 2.09 1.75
CA VAL A 38 -2.14 1.86 2.31
C VAL A 38 -2.20 1.96 3.84
N ARG A 39 -1.47 1.08 4.53
CA ARG A 39 -1.26 1.17 5.98
C ARG A 39 -0.08 2.09 6.28
N TYR A 40 -0.23 2.93 7.29
CA TYR A 40 0.81 3.81 7.82
C TYR A 40 1.12 3.40 9.26
N ASN A 41 2.30 3.77 9.76
CA ASN A 41 2.74 3.47 11.13
C ASN A 41 2.72 1.96 11.45
N VAL A 42 3.16 1.15 10.49
CA VAL A 42 3.27 -0.30 10.64
C VAL A 42 4.39 -0.60 11.62
N ASP A 43 4.09 -1.33 12.68
CA ASP A 43 5.07 -1.81 13.65
C ASP A 43 5.58 -3.22 13.30
N ALA A 44 6.51 -3.74 14.11
CA ALA A 44 7.08 -5.07 13.89
C ALA A 44 6.02 -6.19 14.00
N TRP A 45 4.99 -6.00 14.82
CA TRP A 45 3.89 -6.96 14.95
C TRP A 45 3.02 -6.97 13.70
N ASP A 46 2.67 -5.79 13.18
CA ASP A 46 1.92 -5.62 11.95
C ASP A 46 2.65 -6.22 10.75
N ASP A 47 3.97 -6.02 10.66
CA ASP A 47 4.78 -6.64 9.61
C ASP A 47 4.76 -8.17 9.70
N MET A 48 4.92 -8.74 10.90
CA MET A 48 4.79 -10.18 11.13
C MET A 48 3.40 -10.70 10.75
N MET A 49 2.34 -9.97 11.12
CA MET A 49 0.96 -10.34 10.76
C MET A 49 0.69 -10.23 9.26
N MET A 50 1.23 -9.23 8.57
CA MET A 50 1.10 -9.11 7.12
C MET A 50 1.83 -10.23 6.37
N ASP A 51 2.98 -10.68 6.88
CA ASP A 51 3.69 -11.84 6.32
C ASP A 51 2.91 -13.13 6.56
N ARG A 52 2.27 -13.28 7.73
CA ARG A 52 1.33 -14.37 8.00
C ARG A 52 0.14 -14.34 7.03
N ASP A 53 -0.49 -13.18 6.83
CA ASP A 53 -1.62 -13.03 5.91
C ASP A 53 -1.22 -13.33 4.46
N LYS A 54 0.00 -12.95 4.06
CA LYS A 54 0.58 -13.30 2.77
C LYS A 54 0.73 -14.81 2.61
N ARG A 55 1.14 -15.53 3.66
CA ARG A 55 1.24 -17.00 3.65
C ARG A 55 -0.12 -17.69 3.57
N LEU A 56 -1.17 -17.09 4.13
CA LEU A 56 -2.53 -17.64 4.06
C LEU A 56 -3.20 -17.37 2.70
N THR A 57 -2.98 -16.20 2.13
CA THR A 57 -3.78 -15.70 0.99
C THR A 57 -2.99 -15.51 -0.30
N GLY A 58 -1.67 -15.66 -0.25
CA GLY A 58 -0.76 -15.41 -1.38
C GLY A 58 -0.43 -13.92 -1.62
N HIS A 59 -1.12 -12.97 -0.96
CA HIS A 59 -0.88 -11.54 -1.16
C HIS A 59 -0.68 -10.79 0.16
N LYS A 60 0.21 -9.79 0.19
CA LYS A 60 0.51 -8.99 1.41
C LYS A 60 -0.72 -8.26 1.99
N ARG A 61 -1.78 -8.08 1.19
CA ARG A 61 -3.03 -7.41 1.59
C ARG A 61 -4.26 -8.32 1.56
N GLY A 62 -4.09 -9.60 1.25
CA GLY A 62 -5.19 -10.55 1.26
C GLY A 62 -5.71 -10.72 2.68
N GLN A 63 -7.01 -10.94 2.81
CA GLN A 63 -7.66 -11.26 4.08
C GLN A 63 -8.57 -12.45 3.84
N GLN A 64 -8.61 -13.37 4.79
CA GLN A 64 -9.42 -14.57 4.74
C GLN A 64 -10.06 -14.77 6.11
N ALA A 65 -11.32 -15.19 6.12
CA ALA A 65 -12.11 -15.41 7.34
C ALA A 65 -12.50 -16.88 7.55
N GLU A 66 -11.91 -17.78 6.76
CA GLU A 66 -12.20 -19.21 6.84
C GLU A 66 -11.75 -19.78 8.20
N PRO A 67 -12.57 -20.63 8.84
CA PRO A 67 -12.22 -21.22 10.14
C PRO A 67 -11.01 -22.17 10.06
N HIS A 68 -10.82 -22.83 8.92
CA HIS A 68 -9.74 -23.76 8.67
C HIS A 68 -8.73 -23.15 7.69
N ALA A 69 -7.45 -23.25 8.03
CA ALA A 69 -6.37 -22.79 7.15
C ALA A 69 -6.21 -23.77 5.97
N PRO A 70 -5.72 -23.28 4.81
CA PRO A 70 -5.36 -24.17 3.70
C PRO A 70 -4.20 -25.10 4.09
N GLU A 71 -4.15 -26.30 3.53
CA GLU A 71 -3.13 -27.32 3.82
C GLU A 71 -1.69 -26.80 3.59
N ASP A 72 -1.50 -25.99 2.54
CA ASP A 72 -0.21 -25.35 2.22
C ASP A 72 0.34 -24.48 3.36
N PHE A 73 -0.52 -23.97 4.26
CA PHE A 73 -0.10 -23.12 5.36
C PHE A 73 0.75 -23.87 6.40
N GLU A 74 0.56 -25.18 6.54
CA GLU A 74 1.32 -26.01 7.46
C GLU A 74 2.80 -26.12 7.06
N THR A 75 3.07 -26.13 5.75
CA THR A 75 4.42 -26.35 5.20
C THR A 75 5.13 -25.07 4.76
N ASN A 76 4.40 -23.97 4.53
CA ASN A 76 4.96 -22.72 4.00
C ASN A 76 5.62 -21.80 5.05
N SER A 77 6.11 -22.36 6.17
CA SER A 77 6.80 -21.58 7.20
C SER A 77 8.19 -21.12 6.73
N VAL A 78 8.55 -19.88 7.04
CA VAL A 78 9.80 -19.25 6.60
C VAL A 78 10.60 -18.83 7.83
N TRP A 79 11.87 -19.24 7.86
CA TRP A 79 12.88 -18.77 8.80
C TRP A 79 13.90 -17.94 8.04
N TYR A 80 14.02 -16.67 8.41
CA TYR A 80 14.99 -15.77 7.79
C TYR A 80 16.37 -16.03 8.37
N THR A 81 17.37 -16.17 7.51
CA THR A 81 18.78 -16.27 7.89
C THR A 81 19.45 -14.93 7.68
N GLU A 82 20.37 -14.58 8.57
CA GLU A 82 21.17 -13.36 8.47
C GLU A 82 22.63 -13.72 8.19
N ARG A 83 23.31 -12.88 7.41
CA ARG A 83 24.74 -13.04 7.13
C ARG A 83 25.54 -12.66 8.37
N ALA A 84 26.41 -13.56 8.84
CA ALA A 84 27.41 -13.23 9.83
C ALA A 84 28.40 -12.19 9.24
N SER A 85 28.53 -11.05 9.91
CA SER A 85 29.41 -9.93 9.55
C SER A 85 30.89 -10.28 9.65
#